data_AF-A0AAN0YNS3-F1
#
_entry.id   AF-A0AAN0YNS3-F1
#
_cell.length_a   1.000
_cell.length_b   1.000
_cell.length_c   1.000
_cell.angle_alpha   90.00
_cell.angle_beta   90.00
_cell.angle_gamma   90.00
#
_symmetry.space_group_name_H-M   'P 1'
#
loop_
_entity.id
_entity.type
_entity.pdbx_description
1 polymer ?
#
loop_
_entity_poly.entity_id
_entity_poly.type
_entity_poly.pdbx_seq_one_letter_code
_entity_poly.pdbx_strand_id
1 'polypeptide(L)' 'MLAMNDLMAGGVLEACRELSIQVSQDLSVIGFDNREYRLYDTPKLTTIDLPLRKMGAKSMEKY' A
#
# COMPACT_ATOMS: atom_id res chain seq x y z
N MET A 1 -5.18 -0.81 -10.03
CA MET A 1 -4.21 -1.88 -9.78
C MET A 1 -4.06 -2.07 -8.28
N LEU A 2 -4.03 -3.32 -7.82
CA LEU A 2 -3.80 -3.68 -6.43
C LEU A 2 -2.40 -4.31 -6.29
N ALA A 3 -1.57 -3.74 -5.43
CA ALA A 3 -0.25 -4.26 -5.11
C ALA A 3 -0.30 -5.14 -3.86
N MET A 4 0.59 -6.13 -3.77
CA MET A 4 0.62 -7.06 -2.64
C MET A 4 1.23 -6.46 -1.36
N ASN A 5 1.98 -5.37 -1.48
CA ASN A 5 2.43 -4.56 -0.36
C ASN A 5 2.66 -3.09 -0.77
N ASP A 6 2.85 -2.21 0.22
CA ASP A 6 3.07 -0.78 -0.03
C ASP A 6 4.38 -0.50 -0.80
N LEU A 7 5.42 -1.34 -0.65
CA LEU A 7 6.69 -1.18 -1.35
C LEU A 7 6.53 -1.38 -2.86
N MET A 8 5.81 -2.43 -3.26
CA MET A 8 5.46 -2.68 -4.65
C MET A 8 4.58 -1.58 -5.21
N ALA A 9 3.64 -1.06 -4.40
CA ALA A 9 2.80 0.05 -4.81
C ALA A 9 3.65 1.31 -5.10
N GLY A 10 4.62 1.64 -4.23
CA GLY A 10 5.57 2.73 -4.44
C GLY A 10 6.37 2.58 -5.73
N GLY A 11 6.85 1.37 -6.04
CA GLY A 11 7.51 1.09 -7.33
C GLY A 11 6.60 1.32 -8.54
N VAL A 12 5.31 1.03 -8.42
CA VAL A 12 4.36 1.34 -9.50
C VAL A 12 4.05 2.83 -9.60
N LEU A 13 3.97 3.55 -8.49
CA LEU A 13 3.83 5.02 -8.52
C LEU A 13 5.02 5.66 -9.25
N GLU A 14 6.23 5.16 -9.00
CA GLU A 14 7.43 5.63 -9.68
C GLU A 14 7.39 5.30 -11.19
N ALA A 15 7.01 4.08 -11.56
CA ALA A 15 6.85 3.73 -12.97
C ALA A 15 5.76 4.57 -13.67
N CYS A 16 4.65 4.88 -12.99
CA CYS A 16 3.62 5.77 -13.52
C CYS A 16 4.19 7.18 -13.77
N ARG A 17 5.03 7.69 -12.84
CA ARG A 17 5.71 8.98 -12.99
C ARG A 17 6.63 9.00 -14.21
N GLU A 18 7.44 7.95 -14.40
CA GLU A 18 8.35 7.82 -15.55
C GLU A 18 7.61 7.74 -16.88
N LEU A 19 6.46 7.06 -16.90
CA LEU A 19 5.63 6.86 -18.09
C LEU A 19 4.60 7.98 -18.32
N SER A 20 4.62 9.04 -17.49
CA SER A 20 3.64 10.13 -17.53
C SER A 20 2.17 9.68 -17.41
N ILE A 21 1.92 8.58 -16.68
CA ILE A 21 0.58 8.09 -16.34
C ILE A 21 0.07 8.84 -15.11
N GLN A 22 -1.09 9.49 -15.20
CA GLN A 22 -1.65 10.23 -14.08
C GLN A 22 -2.37 9.31 -13.10
N VAL A 23 -1.75 9.08 -11.95
CA VAL A 23 -2.36 8.28 -10.88
C VAL A 23 -3.60 8.99 -10.33
N SER A 24 -4.68 8.22 -10.15
CA SER A 24 -6.06 8.67 -9.81
C SER A 24 -6.90 9.16 -11.00
N GLN A 25 -6.28 9.49 -12.14
CA GLN A 25 -7.01 9.92 -13.34
C GLN A 25 -7.05 8.82 -14.41
N ASP A 26 -5.88 8.27 -14.74
CA ASP A 26 -5.71 7.20 -15.72
C ASP A 26 -5.65 5.82 -15.05
N LEU A 27 -5.03 5.75 -13.87
CA LEU A 27 -4.85 4.52 -13.12
C LEU A 27 -4.93 4.77 -11.61
N SER A 28 -5.81 4.05 -10.91
CA SER A 28 -5.80 4.02 -9.45
C SER A 28 -4.84 2.94 -8.94
N VAL A 29 -4.05 3.27 -7.92
CA VAL A 29 -3.11 2.35 -7.26
C VAL A 29 -3.52 2.20 -5.79
N ILE A 30 -3.64 0.95 -5.34
CA ILE A 30 -3.94 0.61 -3.94
C ILE A 30 -2.84 -0.33 -3.43
N GLY A 31 -2.25 0.02 -2.29
CA GLY A 31 -1.29 -0.79 -1.54
C GLY A 31 -1.95 -1.73 -0.53
N PHE A 32 -1.11 -2.41 0.24
CA PHE A 32 -1.51 -3.41 1.24
C PHE A 32 -0.46 -3.40 2.35
N ASP A 33 -0.85 -3.43 3.63
CA ASP A 33 0.01 -3.47 4.83
C ASP A 33 0.36 -2.15 5.55
N ASN A 34 -0.09 -1.01 5.02
CA ASN A 34 -0.12 0.31 5.67
C ASN A 34 1.16 0.69 6.43
N ARG A 35 2.30 0.63 5.75
CA ARG A 35 3.62 0.92 6.34
C ARG A 35 3.89 2.41 6.40
N GLU A 36 4.68 2.85 7.37
CA GLU A 36 4.96 4.28 7.60
C GLU A 36 5.58 4.98 6.38
N TYR A 37 6.41 4.27 5.60
CA TYR A 37 7.10 4.86 4.45
C TYR A 37 6.14 5.30 3.33
N ARG A 38 4.92 4.77 3.28
CA ARG A 38 3.91 5.19 2.30
C ARG A 38 3.59 6.69 2.38
N LEU A 39 3.84 7.31 3.54
CA LEU A 39 3.63 8.73 3.77
C LEU A 39 4.58 9.59 2.95
N TYR A 40 5.63 9.03 2.37
CA TYR A 40 6.57 9.73 1.51
C TYR A 40 6.24 9.57 0.02
N ASP A 41 5.29 8.69 -0.34
CA ASP A 41 4.87 8.50 -1.72
C ASP A 41 4.19 9.76 -2.27
N THR A 42 4.39 9.99 -3.57
CA THR A 42 3.73 11.06 -4.34
C THR A 42 3.14 10.47 -5.62
N PRO A 43 1.79 10.47 -5.78
CA PRO A 43 0.78 10.91 -4.81
C PRO A 43 0.72 10.02 -3.56
N LYS A 44 -0.01 10.48 -2.51
CA LYS A 44 -0.18 9.71 -1.28
C LYS A 44 -0.83 8.36 -1.57
N LEU A 45 -0.21 7.28 -1.08
CA LEU A 45 -0.70 5.93 -1.30
C LEU A 45 -1.92 5.62 -0.42
N THR A 46 -3.00 5.19 -1.06
CA THR A 46 -4.14 4.51 -0.42
C THR A 46 -3.79 3.04 -0.22
N THR A 47 -4.03 2.50 0.98
CA THR A 47 -3.59 1.15 1.34
C THR A 47 -4.53 0.50 2.35
N ILE A 48 -4.51 -0.83 2.39
CA ILE A 48 -5.26 -1.64 3.35
C ILE A 48 -4.44 -1.79 4.63
N ASP A 49 -5.02 -1.34 5.75
CA ASP A 49 -4.44 -1.54 7.08
C ASP A 49 -4.72 -2.97 7.59
N LEU A 50 -3.65 -3.67 7.97
CA LEU A 50 -3.78 -5.00 8.57
C LEU A 50 -3.86 -4.86 10.09
N PRO A 51 -4.88 -5.46 10.74
CA PRO A 51 -5.04 -5.39 12.19
C PRO A 51 -4.08 -6.37 12.91
N LEU A 52 -2.78 -6.25 12.64
CA LEU A 52 -1.73 -7.18 13.09
C LEU A 52 -1.74 -7.37 14.60
N ARG A 53 -2.02 -6.31 15.37
CA ARG A 53 -2.15 -6.39 16.84
C ARG A 53 -3.30 -7.31 17.27
N LYS A 54 -4.46 -7.22 16.60
CA LYS A 54 -5.62 -8.09 16.89
C LYS A 54 -5.33 -9.52 16.45
N MET A 55 -4.65 -9.71 15.30
CA MET A 55 -4.26 -11.03 14.82
C MET A 55 -3.28 -11.72 15.77
N GLY A 56 -2.29 -10.99 16.27
CA GLY A 56 -1.35 -11.50 17.27
C GLY A 56 -2.06 -11.89 18.58
N ALA A 57 -2.93 -11.03 19.11
CA ALA A 57 -3.72 -11.34 20.30
C ALA A 57 -4.57 -12.61 20.11
N LYS A 58 -5.31 -12.72 19.00
CA LYS A 58 -6.13 -13.89 18.66
C LYS A 58 -5.30 -15.17 18.48
N SER A 59 -4.06 -15.05 18.03
CA SER A 59 -3.17 -16.21 17.87
C SER A 59 -2.76 -16.78 19.22
N MET A 60 -2.64 -15.94 20.26
CA MET A 60 -2.33 -16.37 21.63
C MET A 60 -3.54 -16.95 22.37
N GLU A 61 -4.77 -16.61 22.00
CA GLU A 61 -6.00 -17.13 22.63
C GLU A 61 -6.20 -18.65 22.48
N LYS A 62 -5.53 -19.28 21.51
CA LYS A 62 -5.64 -20.72 21.20
C LYS A 62 -4.46 -21.56 21.71
N TYR A 63 -3.53 -20.96 22.47
CA TYR A 63 -2.48 -21.65 23.21
C TYR A 63 -2.79 -21.62 24.71
#